data_AF-A0A6I4T9E5-F1
#
_entry.id   AF-A0A6I4T9E5-F1
#
_cell.length_a   1.000
_cell.length_b   1.000
_cell.length_c   1.000
_cell.angle_alpha   90.00
_cell.angle_beta   90.00
_cell.angle_gamma   90.00
#
_symmetry.space_group_name_H-M   'P 1'
#
loop_
_entity.id
_entity.type
_entity.pdbx_description
1 polymer ?
#
loop_
_entity_poly.entity_id
_entity_poly.type
_entity_poly.pdbx_seq_one_letter_code
_entity_poly.pdbx_strand_id
1 'polypeptide(L)'
;MITRIGEIWRRLNASYWFYPGLFALTALILALGTIWLDRSGHTEWISNIPFIHTARPDGANTLLSVIASAMIGVAATVFSITIAAVAYASGNYGPRLLTNFMEDRGNQLSLATFIGTFVYAITVLRTVRGEDESAGFLMQGNDSLPGFVPQLSLLVAYALTAISIMVLVYFLNHIPASIRVNTVLEGIGQRLLRGIERRFPDEDRGDVPLSRPDGLPICAAGTGYVQFIDFDKLQSIASAKEAKLVLGLRPGDFVHPAIPLAFWSDPSSIEESPDDDIRDCFSLGGMRTPGQDIQFLIDELVEIGCRALSPGINDPFTAITAIHWLGAATAVIGMRDLRMHFQDDSGTSSDHLILLDDNYEHYLTRGFGALRSAVAANRIACLVTFDTLVNASLTLTNESRKARLKLEGDRLIDQAREALRGPALVDVEARYVRFCQKMDSQVLPSDPPDERQFLDAET
;
A
#
# COMPACT_ATOMS: atom_id res chain seq x y z
N MET A 1 11.77 8.67 19.95
CA MET A 1 12.27 7.27 20.03
C MET A 1 11.20 6.25 19.63
N ILE A 2 9.96 6.36 20.14
CA ILE A 2 8.82 5.51 19.74
C ILE A 2 8.44 5.71 18.26
N THR A 3 8.51 6.93 17.74
CA THR A 3 8.37 7.26 16.30
C THR A 3 9.33 6.49 15.41
N ARG A 4 10.63 6.57 15.71
CA ARG A 4 11.66 5.82 14.99
C ARG A 4 11.44 4.31 15.11
N ILE A 5 10.89 3.80 16.22
CA ILE A 5 10.58 2.37 16.37
C ILE A 5 9.36 1.97 15.53
N GLY A 6 8.28 2.74 15.52
CA GLY A 6 7.11 2.49 14.67
C GLY A 6 7.46 2.59 13.18
N GLU A 7 8.35 3.52 12.84
CA GLU A 7 8.89 3.70 11.49
C GLU A 7 9.85 2.56 11.09
N ILE A 8 10.79 2.18 11.96
CA ILE A 8 11.63 1.01 11.75
C ILE A 8 10.75 -0.22 11.63
N TRP A 9 9.71 -0.37 12.45
CA TRP A 9 8.80 -1.50 12.39
C TRP A 9 7.96 -1.52 11.11
N ARG A 10 7.52 -0.36 10.60
CA ARG A 10 6.86 -0.25 9.29
C ARG A 10 7.82 -0.47 8.12
N ARG A 11 9.02 0.12 8.13
CA ARG A 11 10.07 -0.08 7.13
C ARG A 11 10.56 -1.53 7.13
N LEU A 12 10.62 -2.17 8.29
CA LEU A 12 10.89 -3.60 8.44
C LEU A 12 9.72 -4.43 7.91
N ASN A 13 8.47 -4.17 8.32
CA ASN A 13 7.31 -4.91 7.81
C ASN A 13 7.11 -4.75 6.28
N ALA A 14 7.48 -3.60 5.72
CA ALA A 14 7.49 -3.35 4.27
C ALA A 14 8.72 -3.95 3.59
N SER A 15 9.76 -4.32 4.36
CA SER A 15 10.95 -4.96 3.84
C SER A 15 10.67 -6.42 3.52
N TYR A 16 11.05 -6.82 2.31
CA TYR A 16 10.97 -8.18 1.80
C TYR A 16 11.64 -9.23 2.72
N TRP A 17 12.55 -8.81 3.59
CA TRP A 17 13.37 -9.67 4.44
C TRP A 17 12.79 -9.93 5.83
N PHE A 18 11.77 -9.16 6.24
CA PHE A 18 11.30 -9.21 7.62
C PHE A 18 10.59 -10.51 7.96
N TYR A 19 9.59 -10.93 7.18
CA TYR A 19 8.92 -12.21 7.41
C TYR A 19 9.89 -13.41 7.27
N PRO A 20 10.76 -13.49 6.26
CA PRO A 20 11.81 -14.50 6.22
C PRO A 20 12.70 -14.54 7.46
N GLY A 21 13.18 -13.39 7.92
CA GLY A 21 14.00 -13.30 9.13
C GLY A 21 13.24 -13.73 10.39
N LEU A 22 11.97 -13.31 10.51
CA LEU A 22 11.10 -13.70 11.62
C LEU A 22 10.84 -15.20 11.63
N PHE A 23 10.49 -15.79 10.48
CA PHE A 23 10.22 -17.22 10.36
C PHE A 23 11.47 -18.06 10.61
N ALA A 24 12.64 -17.61 10.14
CA ALA A 24 13.92 -18.23 10.45
C ALA A 24 14.18 -18.23 11.96
N LEU A 25 13.97 -17.10 12.64
CA LEU A 25 14.15 -16.99 14.09
C LEU A 25 13.15 -17.88 14.86
N THR A 26 11.87 -17.86 14.47
CA THR A 26 10.85 -18.71 15.12
C THR A 26 11.10 -20.18 14.86
N ALA A 27 11.57 -20.54 13.66
CA ALA A 27 11.94 -21.91 13.31
C ALA A 27 13.14 -22.40 14.12
N LEU A 28 14.13 -21.52 14.36
CA LEU A 28 15.27 -21.81 15.22
C LEU A 28 14.82 -22.07 16.67
N ILE A 29 13.97 -21.19 17.22
CA ILE A 29 13.43 -21.35 18.58
C ILE A 29 12.59 -22.64 18.67
N LEU A 30 11.74 -22.90 17.67
CA LEU A 30 10.93 -24.10 17.59
C LEU A 30 11.79 -25.36 17.55
N ALA A 31 12.86 -25.37 16.74
CA ALA A 31 13.80 -26.49 16.67
C ALA A 31 14.49 -26.73 18.01
N LEU A 32 15.00 -25.68 18.67
CA LEU A 32 15.62 -25.81 19.99
C LEU A 32 14.62 -26.33 21.03
N GLY A 33 13.37 -25.88 20.97
CA GLY A 33 12.29 -26.34 21.84
C GLY A 33 11.92 -27.81 21.62
N THR A 34 11.75 -28.24 20.37
CA THR A 34 11.46 -29.65 20.04
C THR A 34 12.62 -30.57 20.41
N ILE A 35 13.87 -30.15 20.17
CA ILE A 35 15.07 -30.88 20.60
C ILE A 35 15.13 -30.98 22.13
N TRP A 36 14.83 -29.90 22.86
CA TRP A 36 14.82 -29.92 24.32
C TRP A 36 13.76 -30.88 24.87
N LEU A 37 12.56 -30.88 24.28
CA LEU A 37 11.48 -31.81 24.62
C LEU A 37 11.90 -33.25 24.33
N ASP A 38 12.45 -33.53 23.14
CA ASP A 38 12.97 -34.85 22.75
C ASP A 38 14.06 -35.35 23.72
N ARG A 39 14.92 -34.46 24.24
CA ARG A 39 15.94 -34.83 25.24
C ARG A 39 15.38 -35.05 26.64
N SER A 40 14.24 -34.46 26.97
CA SER A 40 13.66 -34.53 28.31
C SER A 40 12.91 -35.84 28.59
N GLY A 41 12.84 -36.77 27.63
CA GLY A 41 12.15 -38.06 27.77
C GLY A 41 10.62 -38.00 27.74
N HIS A 42 10.01 -36.80 27.71
CA HIS A 42 8.55 -36.62 27.68
C HIS A 42 7.91 -37.09 26.37
N THR A 43 8.72 -37.40 25.35
CA THR A 43 8.29 -37.81 24.01
C THR A 43 8.23 -39.32 23.81
N GLU A 44 8.59 -40.14 24.80
CA GLU A 44 8.62 -41.61 24.68
C GLU A 44 7.24 -42.23 24.33
N TRP A 45 6.15 -41.52 24.59
CA TRP A 45 4.81 -41.90 24.13
C TRP A 45 4.69 -41.93 22.60
N ILE A 46 5.35 -41.02 21.87
CA ILE A 46 5.25 -40.93 20.40
C ILE A 46 5.83 -42.19 19.74
N SER A 47 6.92 -42.73 20.29
CA SER A 47 7.52 -44.00 19.85
C SER A 47 6.63 -45.23 20.09
N ASN A 48 5.59 -45.12 20.92
CA ASN A 48 4.64 -46.20 21.20
C ASN A 48 3.39 -46.14 20.28
N ILE A 49 3.30 -45.16 19.37
CA ILE A 49 2.19 -45.07 18.41
C ILE A 49 2.47 -46.05 17.25
N PRO A 50 1.62 -47.08 17.02
CA PRO A 50 1.91 -48.14 16.04
C PRO A 50 2.06 -47.67 14.58
N PHE A 51 1.59 -46.47 14.26
CA PHE A 51 1.69 -45.85 12.94
C PHE A 51 2.97 -45.01 12.74
N ILE A 52 3.71 -44.69 13.80
CA ILE A 52 4.94 -43.88 13.75
C ILE A 52 6.12 -44.81 14.00
N HIS A 53 6.78 -45.27 12.93
CA HIS A 53 8.00 -46.07 13.06
C HIS A 53 9.16 -45.19 13.53
N THR A 54 9.87 -45.65 14.56
CA THR A 54 11.04 -44.98 15.12
C THR A 54 12.10 -44.80 14.04
N ALA A 55 12.39 -43.56 13.67
CA ALA A 55 13.39 -43.26 12.65
C ALA A 55 14.79 -43.64 13.15
N ARG A 56 15.58 -44.30 12.29
CA ARG A 56 17.01 -44.57 12.53
C ARG A 56 17.85 -43.31 12.23
N PRO A 57 19.04 -43.13 12.85
CA PRO A 57 19.89 -41.96 12.64
C PRO A 57 20.17 -41.65 11.16
N ASP A 58 20.54 -42.66 10.37
CA ASP A 58 20.83 -42.50 8.94
C ASP A 58 19.61 -42.05 8.13
N GLY A 59 18.43 -42.59 8.46
CA GLY A 59 17.18 -42.21 7.84
C GLY A 59 16.80 -40.77 8.17
N ALA A 60 16.92 -40.39 9.45
CA ALA A 60 16.66 -39.04 9.93
C ALA A 60 17.60 -38.01 9.28
N ASN A 61 18.91 -38.31 9.21
CA ASN A 61 19.91 -37.49 8.54
C ASN A 61 19.58 -37.30 7.06
N THR A 62 19.29 -38.40 6.36
CA THR A 62 18.92 -38.37 4.94
C THR A 62 17.68 -37.53 4.71
N LEU A 63 16.61 -37.74 5.49
CA LEU A 63 15.36 -37.01 5.37
C LEU A 63 15.52 -35.52 5.61
N LEU A 64 16.16 -35.13 6.72
CA LEU A 64 16.39 -33.73 7.05
C LEU A 64 17.30 -33.04 6.03
N SER A 65 18.31 -33.75 5.50
CA SER A 65 19.17 -33.24 4.43
C SER A 65 18.40 -33.03 3.13
N VAL A 66 17.50 -33.96 2.75
CA VAL A 66 16.63 -33.84 1.58
C VAL A 66 15.68 -32.66 1.75
N ILE A 67 15.04 -32.51 2.92
CA ILE A 67 14.15 -31.38 3.23
C ILE A 67 14.92 -30.07 3.13
N ALA A 68 16.08 -29.95 3.78
CA ALA A 68 16.90 -28.74 3.74
C ALA A 68 17.29 -28.37 2.29
N SER A 69 17.80 -29.34 1.53
CA SER A 69 18.25 -29.12 0.15
C SER A 69 17.08 -28.75 -0.78
N ALA A 70 15.92 -29.39 -0.60
CA ALA A 70 14.72 -29.07 -1.36
C ALA A 70 14.20 -27.66 -1.02
N MET A 71 14.14 -27.29 0.26
CA MET A 71 13.61 -25.99 0.68
C MET A 71 14.49 -24.83 0.24
N ILE A 72 15.83 -24.97 0.29
CA ILE A 72 16.72 -23.92 -0.23
C ILE A 72 16.60 -23.78 -1.75
N GLY A 73 16.44 -24.90 -2.47
CA GLY A 73 16.20 -24.91 -3.91
C GLY A 73 14.89 -24.21 -4.28
N VAL A 74 13.79 -24.57 -3.61
CA VAL A 74 12.47 -23.94 -3.80
C VAL A 74 12.51 -22.45 -3.47
N ALA A 75 13.16 -22.06 -2.36
CA ALA A 75 13.32 -20.64 -1.99
C ALA A 75 14.06 -19.85 -3.08
N ALA A 76 15.15 -20.40 -3.64
CA ALA A 76 15.90 -19.77 -4.71
C ALA A 76 15.06 -19.64 -6.00
N THR A 77 14.29 -20.66 -6.36
CA THR A 77 13.37 -20.62 -7.51
C THR A 77 12.28 -19.57 -7.34
N VAL A 78 11.63 -19.54 -6.17
CA VAL A 78 10.58 -18.56 -5.80
C VAL A 78 11.11 -17.13 -5.87
N PHE A 79 12.32 -16.90 -5.34
CA PHE A 79 12.98 -15.61 -5.42
C PHE A 79 13.28 -15.19 -6.87
N SER A 80 13.74 -16.14 -7.70
CA SER A 80 14.05 -15.88 -9.12
C SER A 80 12.80 -15.54 -9.92
N ILE A 81 11.71 -16.29 -9.72
CA ILE A 81 10.41 -16.04 -10.35
C ILE A 81 9.86 -14.66 -9.92
N THR A 82 9.99 -14.31 -8.64
CA THR A 82 9.58 -12.99 -8.13
C THR A 82 10.31 -11.86 -8.83
N ILE A 83 11.64 -11.93 -8.94
CA ILE A 83 12.42 -10.87 -9.59
C ILE A 83 12.05 -10.76 -11.08
N ALA A 84 11.85 -11.90 -11.75
CA ALA A 84 11.41 -11.90 -13.14
C ALA A 84 10.03 -11.25 -13.31
N ALA A 85 9.08 -11.54 -12.40
CA ALA A 85 7.75 -10.92 -12.37
C ALA A 85 7.83 -9.41 -12.17
N VAL A 86 8.66 -8.98 -11.23
CA VAL A 86 8.94 -7.57 -10.94
C VAL A 86 9.54 -6.86 -12.15
N ALA A 87 10.54 -7.45 -12.80
CA ALA A 87 11.17 -6.88 -13.99
C ALA A 87 10.16 -6.76 -15.15
N TYR A 88 9.31 -7.77 -15.33
CA TYR A 88 8.24 -7.75 -16.31
C TYR A 88 7.23 -6.62 -16.03
N ALA A 89 6.76 -6.49 -14.79
CA ALA A 89 5.82 -5.45 -14.40
C ALA A 89 6.43 -4.03 -14.54
N SER A 90 7.67 -3.84 -14.08
CA SER A 90 8.37 -2.56 -14.23
C SER A 90 8.55 -2.17 -15.70
N GLY A 91 8.80 -3.13 -16.58
CA GLY A 91 8.93 -2.88 -18.02
C GLY A 91 7.61 -2.53 -18.70
N ASN A 92 6.52 -3.23 -18.35
CA ASN A 92 5.23 -3.09 -19.03
C ASN A 92 4.32 -2.00 -18.44
N TYR A 93 4.43 -1.73 -17.15
CA TYR A 93 3.46 -0.90 -16.42
C TYR A 93 4.10 0.30 -15.74
N GLY A 94 5.34 0.17 -15.26
CA GLY A 94 6.16 1.28 -14.79
C GLY A 94 6.96 1.00 -13.53
N PRO A 95 8.07 1.74 -13.31
CA PRO A 95 8.99 1.51 -12.19
C PRO A 95 8.35 1.71 -10.81
N ARG A 96 7.27 2.49 -10.69
CA ARG A 96 6.63 2.75 -9.39
C ARG A 96 5.99 1.49 -8.78
N LEU A 97 5.55 0.55 -9.62
CA LEU A 97 4.96 -0.72 -9.20
C LEU A 97 5.95 -1.70 -8.56
N LEU A 98 7.25 -1.46 -8.71
CA LEU A 98 8.30 -2.26 -8.06
C LEU A 98 8.05 -2.38 -6.55
N THR A 99 7.64 -1.29 -5.92
CA THR A 99 7.37 -1.24 -4.47
C THR A 99 6.20 -2.14 -4.09
N ASN A 100 5.13 -2.12 -4.86
CA ASN A 100 3.92 -2.91 -4.61
C ASN A 100 4.17 -4.41 -4.64
N PHE A 101 4.99 -4.89 -5.58
CA PHE A 101 5.31 -6.32 -5.68
C PHE A 101 6.22 -6.81 -4.55
N MET A 102 7.13 -5.96 -4.06
CA MET A 102 8.02 -6.29 -2.95
C MET A 102 7.30 -6.26 -1.60
N GLU A 103 6.20 -5.50 -1.49
CA GLU A 103 5.31 -5.46 -0.33
C GLU A 103 4.21 -6.55 -0.34
N ASP A 104 4.17 -7.41 -1.36
CA ASP A 104 3.16 -8.48 -1.46
C ASP A 104 3.35 -9.52 -0.36
N ARG A 105 2.35 -9.62 0.53
CA ARG A 105 2.38 -10.54 1.68
C ARG A 105 2.37 -12.01 1.26
N GLY A 106 1.72 -12.35 0.15
CA GLY A 106 1.69 -13.73 -0.35
C GLY A 106 3.09 -14.21 -0.69
N ASN A 107 3.86 -13.36 -1.35
CA ASN A 107 5.25 -13.63 -1.70
C ASN A 107 6.17 -13.68 -0.44
N GLN A 108 6.07 -12.68 0.43
CA GLN A 108 6.86 -12.62 1.66
C GLN A 108 6.62 -13.84 2.56
N LEU A 109 5.36 -14.25 2.76
CA LEU A 109 5.00 -15.42 3.56
C LEU A 109 5.40 -16.74 2.90
N SER A 110 5.35 -16.82 1.57
CA SER A 110 5.80 -18.01 0.84
C SER A 110 7.29 -18.23 1.04
N LEU A 111 8.10 -17.19 0.77
CA LEU A 111 9.54 -17.24 0.98
C LEU A 111 9.90 -17.51 2.45
N ALA A 112 9.18 -16.88 3.38
CA ALA A 112 9.37 -17.08 4.82
C ALA A 112 9.13 -18.53 5.25
N THR A 113 8.12 -19.20 4.69
CA THR A 113 7.80 -20.61 4.99
C THR A 113 8.93 -21.54 4.53
N PHE A 114 9.47 -21.33 3.32
CA PHE A 114 10.57 -22.14 2.80
C PHE A 114 11.86 -21.96 3.59
N ILE A 115 12.23 -20.69 3.88
CA ILE A 115 13.42 -20.38 4.67
C ILE A 115 13.28 -20.89 6.11
N GLY A 116 12.11 -20.72 6.73
CA GLY A 116 11.82 -21.24 8.07
C GLY A 116 11.97 -22.76 8.12
N THR A 117 11.38 -23.49 7.17
CA THR A 117 11.49 -24.96 7.09
C THR A 117 12.92 -25.42 6.85
N PHE A 118 13.68 -24.70 6.02
CA PHE A 118 15.11 -24.93 5.82
C PHE A 118 15.93 -24.77 7.12
N VAL A 119 15.73 -23.65 7.83
CA VAL A 119 16.43 -23.37 9.09
C VAL A 119 16.08 -24.40 10.15
N TYR A 120 14.80 -24.77 10.27
CA TYR A 120 14.35 -25.83 11.15
C TYR A 120 15.06 -27.15 10.84
N ALA A 121 15.05 -27.58 9.57
CA ALA A 121 15.64 -28.85 9.14
C ALA A 121 17.15 -28.92 9.40
N ILE A 122 17.92 -27.87 9.07
CA ILE A 122 19.37 -27.83 9.37
C ILE A 122 19.65 -27.82 10.87
N THR A 123 18.84 -27.11 11.65
CA THR A 123 19.04 -27.03 13.11
C THR A 123 18.84 -28.41 13.76
N VAL A 124 17.77 -29.12 13.37
CA VAL A 124 17.51 -30.49 13.85
C VAL A 124 18.55 -31.46 13.32
N LEU A 125 18.94 -31.35 12.04
CA LEU A 125 19.95 -32.21 11.41
C LEU A 125 21.26 -32.20 12.19
N ARG A 126 21.70 -31.04 12.67
CA ARG A 126 22.92 -30.91 13.48
C ARG A 126 22.87 -31.69 14.81
N THR A 127 21.69 -32.07 15.28
CA THR A 127 21.51 -32.78 16.55
C THR A 127 21.33 -34.29 16.40
N VAL A 128 21.00 -34.78 15.20
CA VAL A 128 20.94 -36.22 14.90
C VAL A 128 22.36 -36.78 14.99
N ARG A 129 22.55 -37.84 15.78
CA ARG A 129 23.86 -38.46 16.00
C ARG A 129 23.75 -39.98 15.93
N GLY A 130 24.69 -40.60 15.25
CA GLY A 130 24.89 -42.05 15.32
C GLY A 130 25.51 -42.46 16.66
N GLU A 131 25.43 -43.75 17.00
CA GLU A 131 26.04 -44.31 18.23
C GLU A 131 27.59 -44.20 18.24
N ASP A 132 28.20 -43.95 17.07
CA ASP A 132 29.65 -43.90 16.87
C ASP A 132 30.24 -42.47 16.74
N GLU A 133 29.43 -41.40 16.86
CA GLU A 133 29.88 -40.02 16.63
C GLU A 133 30.27 -39.26 17.92
N SER A 134 31.43 -38.60 17.91
CA SER A 134 31.94 -37.81 19.04
C SER A 134 31.23 -36.45 19.19
N ALA A 135 31.11 -35.99 20.44
CA ALA A 135 30.36 -34.78 20.80
C ALA A 135 30.92 -33.52 20.10
N GLY A 136 30.08 -32.87 19.29
CA GLY A 136 30.44 -31.62 18.62
C GLY A 136 30.74 -30.46 19.58
N PHE A 137 31.50 -29.48 19.07
CA PHE A 137 32.12 -28.26 19.62
C PHE A 137 31.57 -27.58 20.90
N LEU A 138 30.32 -27.80 21.33
CA LEU A 138 29.71 -27.19 22.51
C LEU A 138 29.67 -28.11 23.75
N MET A 139 30.07 -29.38 23.63
CA MET A 139 30.19 -30.30 24.77
C MET A 139 31.59 -30.87 24.81
N GLN A 140 32.36 -30.42 25.80
CA GLN A 140 33.69 -30.93 26.10
C GLN A 140 33.52 -32.18 26.99
N GLY A 141 33.57 -33.37 26.40
CA GLY A 141 33.45 -34.64 27.11
C GLY A 141 33.74 -35.82 26.18
N ASN A 142 34.61 -36.74 26.62
CA ASN A 142 35.17 -37.83 25.82
C ASN A 142 34.36 -39.15 25.93
N ASP A 143 33.09 -39.07 26.31
CA ASP A 143 32.21 -40.23 26.45
C ASP A 143 31.34 -40.41 25.19
N SER A 144 31.36 -41.60 24.60
CA SER A 144 30.44 -42.00 23.53
C SER A 144 29.01 -41.94 24.07
N LEU A 145 28.27 -40.90 23.67
CA LEU A 145 26.86 -40.72 24.00
C LEU A 145 26.01 -41.71 23.20
N PRO A 146 24.90 -42.24 23.75
CA PRO A 146 23.98 -43.07 22.99
C PRO A 146 23.41 -42.28 21.80
N GLY A 147 23.19 -42.97 20.67
CA GLY A 147 22.63 -42.38 19.46
C GLY A 147 21.33 -41.64 19.76
N PHE A 148 21.18 -40.43 19.23
CA PHE A 148 20.04 -39.56 19.51
C PHE A 148 19.32 -39.21 18.22
N VAL A 149 18.06 -39.65 18.13
CA VAL A 149 17.16 -39.31 17.02
C VAL A 149 15.90 -38.63 17.58
N PRO A 150 15.73 -37.31 17.33
CA PRO A 150 14.63 -36.55 17.89
C PRO A 150 13.32 -36.80 17.10
N GLN A 151 12.48 -37.72 17.59
CA GLN A 151 11.28 -38.17 16.87
C GLN A 151 10.21 -37.07 16.73
N LEU A 152 9.96 -36.27 17.78
CA LEU A 152 9.04 -35.13 17.66
C LEU A 152 9.58 -34.12 16.66
N SER A 153 10.88 -33.84 16.71
CA SER A 153 11.50 -32.89 15.80
C SER A 153 11.35 -33.32 14.33
N LEU A 154 11.47 -34.62 14.04
CA LEU A 154 11.22 -35.19 12.70
C LEU A 154 9.75 -35.07 12.28
N LEU A 155 8.81 -35.35 13.19
CA LEU A 155 7.38 -35.21 12.91
C LEU A 155 7.01 -33.76 12.56
N VAL A 156 7.56 -32.79 13.30
CA VAL A 156 7.40 -31.37 12.99
C VAL A 156 8.08 -31.01 11.66
N ALA A 157 9.25 -31.57 11.34
CA ALA A 157 9.88 -31.37 10.03
C ALA A 157 8.98 -31.86 8.87
N TYR A 158 8.32 -33.01 9.03
CA TYR A 158 7.35 -33.52 8.06
C TYR A 158 6.14 -32.59 7.92
N ALA A 159 5.59 -32.12 9.03
CA ALA A 159 4.47 -31.18 9.01
C ALA A 159 4.84 -29.86 8.30
N LEU A 160 6.00 -29.29 8.61
CA LEU A 160 6.51 -28.08 7.94
C LEU A 160 6.76 -28.30 6.44
N THR A 161 7.22 -29.49 6.06
CA THR A 161 7.40 -29.86 4.65
C THR A 161 6.05 -29.93 3.92
N ALA A 162 5.03 -30.55 4.54
CA ALA A 162 3.69 -30.59 3.97
C ALA A 162 3.08 -29.18 3.80
N ILE A 163 3.24 -28.32 4.81
CA ILE A 163 2.84 -26.91 4.73
C ILE A 163 3.58 -26.20 3.59
N SER A 164 4.89 -26.43 3.47
CA SER A 164 5.70 -25.85 2.39
C SER A 164 5.21 -26.27 1.01
N ILE A 165 4.81 -27.54 0.82
CA ILE A 165 4.22 -28.01 -0.45
C ILE A 165 2.91 -27.27 -0.75
N MET A 166 2.02 -27.10 0.24
CA MET A 166 0.78 -26.34 0.06
C MET A 166 1.06 -24.88 -0.31
N VAL A 167 2.02 -24.25 0.37
CA VAL A 167 2.45 -22.87 0.11
C VAL A 167 3.09 -22.73 -1.26
N LEU A 168 3.84 -23.74 -1.74
CA LEU A 168 4.38 -23.74 -3.10
C LEU A 168 3.27 -23.77 -4.17
N VAL A 169 2.26 -24.61 -3.98
CA VAL A 169 1.09 -24.64 -4.89
C VAL A 169 0.36 -23.30 -4.87
N TYR A 170 0.17 -22.71 -3.68
CA TYR A 170 -0.39 -21.36 -3.54
C TYR A 170 0.46 -20.33 -4.32
N PHE A 171 1.78 -20.32 -4.12
CA PHE A 171 2.69 -19.38 -4.75
C PHE A 171 2.64 -19.46 -6.30
N LEU A 172 2.60 -20.69 -6.84
CA LEU A 172 2.51 -20.92 -8.28
C LEU A 172 1.20 -20.38 -8.88
N ASN A 173 0.11 -20.36 -8.11
CA ASN A 173 -1.14 -19.74 -8.53
C ASN A 173 -1.16 -18.22 -8.29
N HIS A 174 -0.52 -17.75 -7.22
CA HIS A 174 -0.49 -16.35 -6.79
C HIS A 174 0.29 -15.46 -7.75
N ILE A 175 1.48 -15.88 -8.19
CA ILE A 175 2.35 -15.04 -9.03
C ILE A 175 1.68 -14.64 -10.35
N PRO A 176 1.16 -15.56 -11.19
CA PRO A 176 0.52 -15.17 -12.44
C PRO A 176 -0.72 -14.28 -12.22
N ALA A 177 -1.49 -14.53 -11.16
CA ALA A 177 -2.64 -13.72 -10.80
C ALA A 177 -2.26 -12.28 -10.40
N SER A 178 -1.13 -12.13 -9.70
CA SER A 178 -0.61 -10.84 -9.24
C SER A 178 -0.05 -9.97 -10.36
N ILE A 179 0.44 -10.56 -11.46
CA ILE A 179 1.03 -9.83 -12.60
C ILE A 179 -0.05 -9.30 -13.56
N ARG A 180 -1.25 -9.89 -13.54
CA ARG A 180 -2.35 -9.46 -14.43
C ARG A 180 -2.67 -7.98 -14.16
N VAL A 181 -2.57 -7.16 -15.20
CA VAL A 181 -2.74 -5.70 -15.11
C VAL A 181 -4.05 -5.29 -14.43
N ASN A 182 -5.15 -6.00 -14.68
CA ASN A 182 -6.44 -5.71 -14.04
C ASN A 182 -6.40 -5.95 -12.53
N THR A 183 -5.72 -7.00 -12.07
CA THR A 183 -5.52 -7.27 -10.64
C THR A 183 -4.66 -6.19 -9.99
N VAL A 184 -3.61 -5.73 -10.69
CA VAL A 184 -2.74 -4.64 -10.21
C VAL A 184 -3.53 -3.34 -10.08
N LEU A 185 -4.28 -2.96 -11.13
CA LEU A 185 -5.14 -1.78 -11.13
C LEU A 185 -6.21 -1.86 -10.03
N GLU A 186 -6.83 -3.02 -9.84
CA GLU A 186 -7.77 -3.27 -8.75
C GLU A 186 -7.11 -3.10 -7.38
N GLY A 187 -5.93 -3.67 -7.17
CA GLY A 187 -5.18 -3.54 -5.92
C GLY A 187 -4.78 -2.10 -5.60
N ILE A 188 -4.39 -1.30 -6.61
CA ILE A 188 -4.09 0.13 -6.45
C ILE A 188 -5.37 0.89 -6.15
N GLY A 189 -6.43 0.70 -6.94
CA GLY A 189 -7.70 1.38 -6.77
C GLY A 189 -8.34 1.12 -5.40
N GLN A 190 -8.42 -0.14 -4.96
CA GLN A 190 -8.94 -0.48 -3.64
C GLN A 190 -8.08 0.07 -2.49
N ARG A 191 -6.75 0.17 -2.66
CA ARG A 191 -5.87 0.84 -1.68
C ARG A 191 -6.12 2.34 -1.64
N LEU A 192 -6.35 2.98 -2.80
CA LEU A 192 -6.66 4.40 -2.91
C LEU A 192 -8.01 4.72 -2.24
N LEU A 193 -9.07 3.96 -2.54
CA LEU A 193 -10.39 4.16 -1.92
C LEU A 193 -10.32 4.06 -0.40
N ARG A 194 -9.71 2.99 0.14
CA ARG A 194 -9.51 2.83 1.58
C ARG A 194 -8.61 3.93 2.17
N GLY A 195 -7.62 4.41 1.42
CA GLY A 195 -6.76 5.51 1.80
C GLY A 195 -7.53 6.81 1.95
N ILE A 196 -8.41 7.12 0.99
CA ILE A 196 -9.29 8.29 1.02
C ILE A 196 -10.22 8.24 2.23
N GLU A 197 -10.92 7.12 2.46
CA GLU A 197 -11.86 6.96 3.59
C GLU A 197 -11.17 7.10 4.95
N ARG A 198 -9.94 6.58 5.08
CA ARG A 198 -9.16 6.72 6.31
C ARG A 198 -8.63 8.14 6.52
N ARG A 199 -8.29 8.83 5.43
CA ARG A 199 -7.71 10.18 5.47
C ARG A 199 -8.79 11.27 5.60
N PHE A 200 -10.00 10.99 5.15
CA PHE A 200 -11.15 11.90 5.15
C PHE A 200 -12.41 11.13 5.57
N PRO A 201 -12.60 10.88 6.88
CA PRO A 201 -13.72 10.07 7.36
C PRO A 201 -15.06 10.81 7.28
N ASP A 202 -15.05 12.14 7.38
CA ASP A 202 -16.23 12.98 7.44
C ASP A 202 -16.85 13.25 6.05
N GLU A 203 -18.17 13.45 6.02
CA GLU A 203 -18.92 13.80 4.81
C GLU A 203 -18.66 15.25 4.37
N ASP A 204 -18.87 15.54 3.07
CA ASP A 204 -18.63 16.86 2.49
C ASP A 204 -19.35 17.99 3.24
N ARG A 205 -18.57 19.00 3.64
CA ARG A 205 -19.03 20.21 4.31
C ARG A 205 -18.72 21.47 3.50
N GLY A 206 -18.38 21.32 2.22
CA GLY A 206 -18.10 22.41 1.29
C GLY A 206 -16.67 22.45 0.77
N ASP A 207 -16.34 23.57 0.12
CA ASP A 207 -15.01 23.77 -0.42
C ASP A 207 -14.01 24.23 0.63
N VAL A 208 -12.77 23.77 0.47
CA VAL A 208 -11.65 24.13 1.33
C VAL A 208 -10.87 25.26 0.66
N PRO A 209 -10.81 26.46 1.24
CA PRO A 209 -9.96 27.52 0.72
C PRO A 209 -8.50 27.14 0.94
N LEU A 210 -7.73 27.08 -0.15
CA LEU A 210 -6.29 26.89 -0.08
C LEU A 210 -5.67 28.13 0.56
N SER A 211 -5.28 28.01 1.83
CA SER A 211 -4.57 29.06 2.54
C SER A 211 -3.08 28.83 2.44
N ARG A 212 -2.32 29.89 2.15
CA ARG A 212 -0.86 29.81 2.19
C ARG A 212 -0.43 29.74 3.66
N PRO A 213 0.44 28.78 4.03
CA PRO A 213 1.01 28.77 5.37
C PRO A 213 1.84 30.05 5.59
N ASP A 214 1.49 30.78 6.65
CA ASP A 214 2.19 31.99 7.10
C ASP A 214 2.72 31.76 8.53
N GLY A 215 3.89 32.33 8.83
CA GLY A 215 4.53 32.20 10.15
C GLY A 215 6.05 32.05 10.11
N LEU A 216 6.65 31.70 11.24
CA LEU A 216 8.08 31.40 11.35
C LEU A 216 8.35 29.98 10.81
N PRO A 217 9.18 29.81 9.74
CA PRO A 217 9.35 28.52 9.09
C PRO A 217 10.30 27.59 9.85
N ILE A 218 9.92 26.32 9.92
CA ILE A 218 10.77 25.21 10.38
C ILE A 218 11.26 24.48 9.14
N CYS A 219 12.49 24.74 8.72
CA CYS A 219 13.06 24.14 7.52
C CYS A 219 13.52 22.69 7.72
N ALA A 220 13.48 21.93 6.63
CA ALA A 220 14.03 20.59 6.56
C ALA A 220 15.54 20.57 6.86
N ALA A 221 16.01 19.55 7.58
CA ALA A 221 17.43 19.33 7.84
C ALA A 221 18.12 18.47 6.77
N GLY A 222 17.35 17.68 6.02
CA GLY A 222 17.85 16.74 5.01
C GLY A 222 17.14 16.88 3.67
N THR A 223 17.56 16.03 2.72
CA THR A 223 17.01 15.99 1.36
C THR A 223 16.33 14.65 1.11
N GLY A 224 15.12 14.67 0.55
CA GLY A 224 14.38 13.46 0.19
C GLY A 224 12.88 13.68 0.10
N TYR A 225 12.15 12.62 -0.19
CA TYR A 225 10.69 12.60 -0.13
C TYR A 225 10.23 12.43 1.32
N VAL A 226 9.22 13.20 1.73
CA VAL A 226 8.54 13.00 3.02
C VAL A 226 7.72 11.72 2.94
N GLN A 227 8.18 10.65 3.56
CA GLN A 227 7.53 9.34 3.53
C GLN A 227 6.49 9.19 4.64
N PHE A 228 6.76 9.80 5.80
CA PHE A 228 5.90 9.72 6.96
C PHE A 228 5.93 11.02 7.77
N ILE A 229 4.77 11.39 8.31
CA ILE A 229 4.54 12.50 9.22
C ILE A 229 3.81 11.92 10.44
N ASP A 230 4.39 12.09 11.63
CA ASP A 230 3.72 11.77 12.89
C ASP A 230 2.81 12.93 13.31
N PHE A 231 1.56 12.88 12.85
CA PHE A 231 0.58 13.93 13.16
C PHE A 231 0.23 14.00 14.65
N ASP A 232 0.15 12.86 15.35
CA ASP A 232 -0.20 12.81 16.77
C ASP A 232 0.90 13.47 17.61
N LYS A 233 2.17 13.17 17.31
CA LYS A 233 3.30 13.82 17.97
C LYS A 233 3.35 15.31 17.66
N LEU A 234 3.13 15.73 16.42
CA LEU A 234 3.07 17.15 16.06
C LEU A 234 1.96 17.89 16.82
N GLN A 235 0.76 17.30 16.91
CA GLN A 235 -0.36 17.84 17.67
C GLN A 235 0.01 17.98 19.16
N SER A 236 0.62 16.96 19.75
CA SER A 236 1.04 17.00 21.17
C SER A 236 2.06 18.09 21.46
N ILE A 237 3.03 18.31 20.56
CA ILE A 237 4.04 19.37 20.71
C ILE A 237 3.39 20.74 20.58
N ALA A 238 2.51 20.93 19.59
CA ALA A 238 1.82 22.20 19.38
C ALA A 238 0.89 22.55 20.55
N SER A 239 0.13 21.57 21.06
CA SER A 239 -0.75 21.72 22.23
C SER A 239 0.03 22.05 23.50
N ALA A 240 1.13 21.35 23.78
CA ALA A 240 1.95 21.60 24.98
C ALA A 240 2.60 22.99 25.02
N LYS A 241 2.73 23.64 23.85
CA LYS A 241 3.26 25.00 23.72
C LYS A 241 2.15 26.06 23.56
N GLU A 242 0.88 25.65 23.61
CA GLU A 242 -0.29 26.51 23.34
C GLU A 242 -0.18 27.29 22.02
N ALA A 243 0.57 26.76 21.05
CA ALA A 243 0.90 27.42 19.80
C ALA A 243 0.19 26.75 18.62
N LYS A 244 0.09 27.47 17.49
CA LYS A 244 -0.45 26.93 16.24
C LYS A 244 0.68 26.62 15.27
N LEU A 245 0.71 25.38 14.81
CA LEU A 245 1.63 24.85 13.83
C LEU A 245 0.87 24.54 12.52
N VAL A 246 1.30 25.16 11.43
CA VAL A 246 0.73 24.94 10.09
C VAL A 246 1.70 24.16 9.24
N LEU A 247 1.31 23.01 8.69
CA LEU A 247 2.17 22.26 7.78
C LEU A 247 2.36 22.98 6.45
N GLY A 248 3.60 22.98 5.97
CA GLY A 248 4.00 23.56 4.69
C GLY A 248 4.00 22.57 3.52
N LEU A 249 3.71 21.29 3.78
CA LEU A 249 3.88 20.21 2.82
C LEU A 249 2.93 19.04 3.10
N ARG A 250 2.98 18.05 2.22
CA ARG A 250 2.21 16.81 2.26
C ARG A 250 3.13 15.60 2.28
N PRO A 251 2.65 14.45 2.79
CA PRO A 251 3.30 13.17 2.51
C PRO A 251 3.49 13.00 1.00
N GLY A 252 4.71 12.68 0.58
CA GLY A 252 5.10 12.56 -0.82
C GLY A 252 5.84 13.74 -1.41
N ASP A 253 5.84 14.91 -0.77
CA ASP A 253 6.57 16.08 -1.25
C ASP A 253 8.09 15.89 -1.11
N PHE A 254 8.85 16.43 -2.05
CA PHE A 254 10.31 16.41 -2.02
C PHE A 254 10.85 17.66 -1.34
N VAL A 255 11.71 17.48 -0.34
CA VAL A 255 12.32 18.56 0.43
C VAL A 255 13.84 18.54 0.31
N HIS A 256 14.45 19.69 0.53
CA HIS A 256 15.89 19.88 0.73
C HIS A 256 16.10 20.94 1.82
N PRO A 257 17.33 21.12 2.35
CA PRO A 257 17.60 22.17 3.31
C PRO A 257 17.12 23.54 2.81
N ALA A 258 16.40 24.28 3.65
CA ALA A 258 15.66 25.53 3.34
C ALA A 258 14.22 25.39 2.81
N ILE A 259 13.72 24.18 2.54
CA ILE A 259 12.27 23.99 2.32
C ILE A 259 11.56 23.94 3.68
N PRO A 260 10.56 24.80 3.96
CA PRO A 260 9.78 24.75 5.18
C PRO A 260 8.95 23.46 5.27
N LEU A 261 9.09 22.73 6.37
CA LEU A 261 8.25 21.59 6.72
C LEU A 261 6.93 22.06 7.33
N ALA A 262 7.02 23.06 8.21
CA ALA A 262 5.90 23.65 8.95
C ALA A 262 6.21 25.10 9.31
N PHE A 263 5.20 25.81 9.81
CA PHE A 263 5.26 27.22 10.20
C PHE A 263 4.60 27.41 11.56
N TRP A 264 5.25 28.13 12.46
CA TRP A 264 4.62 28.63 13.69
C TRP A 264 3.82 29.90 13.38
N SER A 265 2.50 29.86 13.54
CA SER A 265 1.64 31.01 13.20
C SER A 265 1.83 32.21 14.13
N ASP A 266 2.20 31.97 15.40
CA ASP A 266 2.51 33.03 16.37
C ASP A 266 3.92 32.84 16.96
N PRO A 267 4.94 33.48 16.35
CA PRO A 267 6.33 33.35 16.81
C PRO A 267 6.58 33.93 18.20
N SER A 268 5.69 34.82 18.69
CA SER A 268 5.88 35.52 19.97
C SER A 268 5.57 34.65 21.20
N SER A 269 4.87 33.53 20.98
CA SER A 269 4.51 32.55 22.01
C SER A 269 5.61 31.52 22.33
N ILE A 270 6.74 31.55 21.61
CA ILE A 270 7.75 30.47 21.63
C ILE A 270 9.09 31.00 22.13
N GLU A 271 9.36 30.90 23.44
CA GLU A 271 10.65 31.28 24.05
C GLU A 271 11.80 30.32 23.69
N GLU A 272 11.49 29.03 23.49
CA GLU A 272 12.44 28.00 23.09
C GLU A 272 11.79 27.12 22.01
N SER A 273 12.26 27.26 20.77
CA SER A 273 11.61 26.62 19.61
C SER A 273 11.98 25.13 19.54
N PRO A 274 11.02 24.19 19.67
CA PRO A 274 11.27 22.76 19.61
C PRO A 274 11.43 22.27 18.15
N ASP A 275 12.15 23.04 17.32
CA ASP A 275 12.27 22.80 15.88
C ASP A 275 12.85 21.41 15.58
N ASP A 276 13.80 20.95 16.39
CA ASP A 276 14.40 19.62 16.22
C ASP A 276 13.41 18.51 16.56
N ASP A 277 12.57 18.69 17.58
CA ASP A 277 11.50 17.73 17.92
C ASP A 277 10.45 17.64 16.82
N ILE A 278 10.13 18.78 16.20
CA ILE A 278 9.25 18.87 15.02
C ILE A 278 9.90 18.16 13.83
N ARG A 279 11.18 18.43 13.52
CA ARG A 279 11.92 17.75 12.44
C ARG A 279 11.95 16.24 12.64
N ASP A 280 12.10 15.76 13.88
CA ASP A 280 12.07 14.34 14.25
C ASP A 280 10.68 13.67 14.07
N CYS A 281 9.64 14.44 13.76
CA CYS A 281 8.31 13.92 13.38
C CYS A 281 8.20 13.62 11.87
N PHE A 282 9.19 14.04 11.07
CA PHE A 282 9.22 13.80 9.63
C PHE A 282 10.25 12.72 9.28
N SER A 283 9.80 11.73 8.50
CA SER A 283 10.68 10.73 7.91
C SER A 283 10.97 11.07 6.45
N LEU A 284 12.25 11.14 6.11
CA LEU A 284 12.71 11.33 4.74
C LEU A 284 13.20 10.02 4.13
N GLY A 285 13.01 9.86 2.81
CA GLY A 285 13.56 8.75 2.05
C GLY A 285 13.82 9.07 0.57
N GLY A 286 14.57 8.20 -0.10
CA GLY A 286 14.97 8.40 -1.51
C GLY A 286 13.85 8.17 -2.53
N MET A 287 12.68 7.70 -2.10
CA MET A 287 11.53 7.40 -2.97
C MET A 287 10.22 7.69 -2.25
N ARG A 288 9.16 8.00 -3.01
CA ARG A 288 7.80 8.08 -2.47
C ARG A 288 7.28 6.69 -2.10
N THR A 289 6.36 6.64 -1.15
CA THR A 289 5.75 5.40 -0.65
C THR A 289 4.24 5.62 -0.47
N PRO A 290 3.39 4.62 -0.76
CA PRO A 290 1.93 4.77 -0.66
C PRO A 290 1.38 4.86 0.78
N GLY A 291 2.24 4.76 1.81
CA GLY A 291 1.83 4.59 3.20
C GLY A 291 0.93 5.70 3.76
N GLN A 292 1.29 6.97 3.55
CA GLN A 292 0.49 8.14 3.92
C GLN A 292 0.16 9.04 2.72
N ASP A 293 0.60 8.65 1.53
CA ASP A 293 0.54 9.45 0.31
C ASP A 293 -0.47 8.82 -0.66
N ILE A 294 -1.73 9.22 -0.55
CA ILE A 294 -2.79 8.78 -1.48
C ILE A 294 -2.56 9.30 -2.90
N GLN A 295 -1.82 10.41 -3.04
CA GLN A 295 -1.52 11.01 -4.33
C GLN A 295 -0.55 10.13 -5.14
N PHE A 296 0.29 9.35 -4.47
CA PHE A 296 1.14 8.34 -5.11
C PHE A 296 0.31 7.27 -5.82
N LEU A 297 -0.78 6.80 -5.20
CA LEU A 297 -1.66 5.79 -5.81
C LEU A 297 -2.42 6.34 -7.03
N ILE A 298 -2.81 7.63 -6.98
CA ILE A 298 -3.37 8.34 -8.15
C ILE A 298 -2.32 8.38 -9.27
N ASP A 299 -1.09 8.77 -8.97
CA ASP A 299 -0.01 8.82 -9.95
C ASP A 299 0.31 7.45 -10.56
N GLU A 300 0.19 6.36 -9.81
CA GLU A 300 0.37 5.00 -10.35
C GLU A 300 -0.72 4.65 -11.36
N LEU A 301 -2.00 4.97 -11.09
CA LEU A 301 -3.09 4.77 -12.04
C LEU A 301 -2.89 5.62 -13.31
N VAL A 302 -2.49 6.89 -13.14
CA VAL A 302 -2.17 7.79 -14.25
C VAL A 302 -1.00 7.27 -15.07
N GLU A 303 0.07 6.81 -14.43
CA GLU A 303 1.24 6.28 -15.13
C GLU A 303 0.89 5.05 -15.97
N ILE A 304 0.14 4.09 -15.41
CA ILE A 304 -0.32 2.90 -16.14
C ILE A 304 -1.21 3.32 -17.31
N GLY A 305 -2.16 4.23 -17.08
CA GLY A 305 -3.07 4.73 -18.12
C GLY A 305 -2.33 5.43 -19.27
N CYS A 306 -1.43 6.36 -18.95
CA CYS A 306 -0.60 7.06 -19.93
C CYS A 306 0.30 6.10 -20.71
N ARG A 307 0.94 5.14 -20.03
CA ARG A 307 1.82 4.15 -20.68
C ARG A 307 1.01 3.24 -21.61
N ALA A 308 -0.15 2.78 -21.18
CA ALA A 308 -1.04 1.95 -21.99
C ALA A 308 -1.52 2.67 -23.26
N LEU A 309 -1.80 3.98 -23.18
CA LEU A 309 -2.18 4.81 -24.34
C LEU A 309 -1.00 5.30 -25.18
N SER A 310 0.24 5.03 -24.76
CA SER A 310 1.42 5.47 -25.53
C SER A 310 1.46 4.80 -26.91
N PRO A 311 2.03 5.45 -27.95
CA PRO A 311 2.06 4.90 -29.30
C PRO A 311 2.74 3.53 -29.43
N GLY A 312 3.64 3.19 -28.50
CA GLY A 312 4.36 1.92 -28.51
C GLY A 312 3.57 0.74 -27.92
N ILE A 313 2.57 0.99 -27.08
CA ILE A 313 1.74 -0.05 -26.45
C ILE A 313 0.34 -0.08 -27.06
N ASN A 314 -0.33 1.08 -27.11
CA ASN A 314 -1.66 1.26 -27.68
C ASN A 314 -2.71 0.24 -27.17
N ASP A 315 -2.78 0.08 -25.84
CA ASP A 315 -3.77 -0.74 -25.13
C ASP A 315 -4.82 0.14 -24.44
N PRO A 316 -5.91 0.52 -25.14
CA PRO A 316 -6.94 1.38 -24.56
C PRO A 316 -7.73 0.71 -23.43
N PHE A 317 -7.82 -0.62 -23.37
CA PHE A 317 -8.64 -1.30 -22.36
C PHE A 317 -7.99 -1.29 -20.97
N THR A 318 -6.66 -1.41 -20.93
CA THR A 318 -5.90 -1.17 -19.69
C THR A 318 -6.09 0.27 -19.20
N ALA A 319 -6.01 1.26 -20.10
CA ALA A 319 -6.22 2.65 -19.75
C ALA A 319 -7.64 2.95 -19.26
N ILE A 320 -8.65 2.36 -19.90
CA ILE A 320 -10.06 2.42 -19.49
C ILE A 320 -10.22 1.90 -18.05
N THR A 321 -9.54 0.81 -17.71
CA THR A 321 -9.59 0.27 -16.34
C THR A 321 -8.99 1.26 -15.33
N ALA A 322 -7.87 1.91 -15.65
CA ALA A 322 -7.31 2.98 -14.82
C ALA A 322 -8.25 4.18 -14.68
N ILE A 323 -8.90 4.59 -15.78
CA ILE A 323 -9.91 5.66 -15.81
C ILE A 323 -11.07 5.35 -14.86
N HIS A 324 -11.60 4.11 -14.87
CA HIS A 324 -12.68 3.72 -13.97
C HIS A 324 -12.27 3.81 -12.49
N TRP A 325 -11.06 3.35 -12.13
CA TRP A 325 -10.56 3.49 -10.76
C TRP A 325 -10.33 4.94 -10.34
N LEU A 326 -9.81 5.79 -11.25
CA LEU A 326 -9.70 7.23 -11.02
C LEU A 326 -11.08 7.89 -10.85
N GLY A 327 -12.07 7.47 -11.64
CA GLY A 327 -13.45 7.91 -11.53
C GLY A 327 -14.07 7.57 -10.18
N ALA A 328 -13.93 6.32 -9.74
CA ALA A 328 -14.38 5.89 -8.42
C ALA A 328 -13.72 6.68 -7.29
N ALA A 329 -12.39 6.87 -7.36
CA ALA A 329 -11.66 7.66 -6.37
C ALA A 329 -12.13 9.13 -6.35
N THR A 330 -12.35 9.71 -7.53
CA THR A 330 -12.84 11.09 -7.69
C THR A 330 -14.23 11.25 -7.08
N ALA A 331 -15.14 10.30 -7.32
CA ALA A 331 -16.47 10.28 -6.71
C ALA A 331 -16.39 10.23 -5.17
N VAL A 332 -15.56 9.32 -4.62
CA VAL A 332 -15.39 9.20 -3.17
C VAL A 332 -14.79 10.46 -2.56
N ILE A 333 -13.72 11.01 -3.13
CA ILE A 333 -13.12 12.28 -2.67
C ILE A 333 -14.18 13.40 -2.67
N GLY A 334 -15.01 13.45 -3.70
CA GLY A 334 -16.03 14.48 -3.84
C GLY A 334 -17.18 14.39 -2.83
N MET A 335 -17.33 13.27 -2.11
CA MET A 335 -18.29 13.12 -1.01
C MET A 335 -17.70 13.38 0.38
N ARG A 336 -16.39 13.66 0.49
CA ARG A 336 -15.72 13.84 1.80
C ARG A 336 -15.42 15.30 2.11
N ASP A 337 -15.31 15.61 3.41
CA ASP A 337 -14.66 16.82 3.89
C ASP A 337 -13.14 16.65 3.75
N LEU A 338 -12.53 17.51 2.93
CA LEU A 338 -11.10 17.42 2.64
C LEU A 338 -10.23 18.14 3.67
N ARG A 339 -10.83 18.66 4.75
CA ARG A 339 -10.13 19.16 5.94
C ARG A 339 -9.90 18.01 6.90
N MET A 340 -8.66 17.87 7.38
CA MET A 340 -8.42 17.00 8.54
C MET A 340 -8.34 17.83 9.81
N HIS A 341 -9.12 17.43 10.81
CA HIS A 341 -9.09 18.00 12.14
C HIS A 341 -8.51 16.96 13.11
N PHE A 342 -7.69 17.43 14.05
CA PHE A 342 -7.21 16.60 15.15
C PHE A 342 -8.01 16.92 16.41
N GLN A 343 -8.51 15.87 17.06
CA GLN A 343 -9.16 16.00 18.36
C GLN A 343 -8.08 15.94 19.45
N ASP A 344 -8.23 16.75 20.48
CA ASP A 344 -7.45 16.64 21.70
C ASP A 344 -7.93 15.44 22.54
N ASP A 345 -7.14 15.03 23.54
CA ASP A 345 -7.46 13.97 24.52
C ASP A 345 -8.78 14.24 25.26
N SER A 346 -9.22 15.50 25.30
CA SER A 346 -10.50 15.96 25.85
C SER A 346 -11.72 15.79 24.92
N GLY A 347 -11.52 15.34 23.68
CA GLY A 347 -12.57 15.25 22.66
C GLY A 347 -12.99 16.59 22.04
N THR A 348 -12.28 17.68 22.37
CA THR A 348 -12.51 19.01 21.79
C THR A 348 -11.61 19.20 20.57
N SER A 349 -12.11 19.81 19.49
CA SER A 349 -11.27 20.18 18.32
C SER A 349 -10.19 21.14 18.79
N SER A 350 -8.94 20.70 18.74
CA SER A 350 -7.80 21.52 19.10
C SER A 350 -7.06 21.91 17.84
N ASP A 351 -7.34 23.11 17.34
CA ASP A 351 -6.79 23.66 16.09
C ASP A 351 -5.30 24.09 16.23
N HIS A 352 -4.51 23.34 17.01
CA HIS A 352 -3.08 23.57 17.19
C HIS A 352 -2.25 23.02 16.03
N LEU A 353 -2.67 21.93 15.37
CA LEU A 353 -2.07 21.47 14.12
C LEU A 353 -3.03 21.72 12.95
N ILE A 354 -2.57 22.52 12.00
CA ILE A 354 -3.29 22.81 10.76
C ILE A 354 -2.51 22.16 9.62
N LEU A 355 -3.18 21.37 8.80
CA LEU A 355 -2.54 20.71 7.66
C LEU A 355 -2.56 21.59 6.42
N LEU A 356 -1.67 21.28 5.47
CA LEU A 356 -1.78 21.84 4.13
C LEU A 356 -2.93 21.13 3.40
N ASP A 357 -4.12 21.73 3.48
CA ASP A 357 -5.32 21.16 2.88
C ASP A 357 -5.22 21.07 1.35
N ASP A 358 -5.86 20.04 0.80
CA ASP A 358 -6.04 19.84 -0.62
C ASP A 358 -7.51 20.05 -0.97
N ASN A 359 -7.78 20.76 -2.06
CA ASN A 359 -9.13 20.91 -2.55
C ASN A 359 -9.48 19.82 -3.58
N TYR A 360 -10.76 19.75 -3.94
CA TYR A 360 -11.23 18.79 -4.92
C TYR A 360 -10.55 18.93 -6.29
N GLU A 361 -10.28 20.16 -6.72
CA GLU A 361 -9.60 20.47 -7.99
C GLU A 361 -8.17 19.93 -8.04
N HIS A 362 -7.45 19.92 -6.91
CA HIS A 362 -6.10 19.35 -6.79
C HIS A 362 -6.09 17.87 -7.17
N TYR A 363 -6.97 17.07 -6.56
CA TYR A 363 -7.08 15.64 -6.84
C TYR A 363 -7.58 15.36 -8.25
N LEU A 364 -8.58 16.12 -8.72
CA LEU A 364 -9.12 16.00 -10.08
C LEU A 364 -8.05 16.26 -11.14
N THR A 365 -7.26 17.33 -10.96
CA THR A 365 -6.18 17.70 -11.88
C THR A 365 -5.05 16.68 -11.84
N ARG A 366 -4.73 16.14 -10.66
CA ARG A 366 -3.68 15.12 -10.52
C ARG A 366 -4.06 13.79 -11.16
N GLY A 367 -5.34 13.40 -11.11
CA GLY A 367 -5.85 12.21 -11.77
C GLY A 367 -6.14 12.45 -13.25
N PHE A 368 -7.32 13.01 -13.54
CA PHE A 368 -7.79 13.21 -14.90
C PHE A 368 -6.96 14.25 -15.66
N GLY A 369 -6.59 15.36 -15.03
CA GLY A 369 -5.80 16.40 -15.69
C GLY A 369 -4.43 15.92 -16.19
N ALA A 370 -3.75 15.07 -15.42
CA ALA A 370 -2.47 14.46 -15.80
C ALA A 370 -2.62 13.38 -16.88
N LEU A 371 -3.74 12.64 -16.87
CA LEU A 371 -4.05 11.61 -17.86
C LEU A 371 -4.61 12.19 -19.19
N ARG A 372 -5.14 13.42 -19.15
CA ARG A 372 -5.94 14.05 -20.20
C ARG A 372 -5.27 14.05 -21.56
N SER A 373 -3.99 14.39 -21.64
CA SER A 373 -3.28 14.47 -22.93
C SER A 373 -3.17 13.11 -23.63
N ALA A 374 -2.94 12.04 -22.87
CA ALA A 374 -2.89 10.68 -23.40
C ALA A 374 -4.28 10.20 -23.84
N VAL A 375 -5.31 10.52 -23.04
CA VAL A 375 -6.72 10.19 -23.35
C VAL A 375 -7.21 10.92 -24.59
N ALA A 376 -6.92 12.22 -24.71
CA ALA A 376 -7.36 13.08 -25.80
C ALA A 376 -6.98 12.54 -27.19
N ALA A 377 -5.85 11.83 -27.29
CA ALA A 377 -5.37 11.21 -28.52
C ALA A 377 -6.02 9.85 -28.85
N ASN A 378 -6.87 9.30 -27.97
CA ASN A 378 -7.50 8.00 -28.15
C ASN A 378 -9.03 8.09 -28.07
N ARG A 379 -9.71 7.82 -29.19
CA ARG A 379 -11.17 7.89 -29.31
C ARG A 379 -11.90 7.16 -28.18
N ILE A 380 -11.57 5.90 -27.93
CA ILE A 380 -12.34 5.07 -26.98
C ILE A 380 -12.12 5.56 -25.56
N ALA A 381 -10.87 5.90 -25.21
CA ALA A 381 -10.54 6.45 -23.89
C ALA A 381 -11.26 7.78 -23.63
N CYS A 382 -11.36 8.68 -24.62
CA CYS A 382 -12.14 9.92 -24.51
C CYS A 382 -13.60 9.65 -24.17
N LEU A 383 -14.25 8.75 -24.92
CA LEU A 383 -15.67 8.43 -24.72
C LEU A 383 -15.94 7.92 -23.30
N VAL A 384 -15.09 7.01 -22.82
CA VAL A 384 -15.19 6.43 -21.48
C VAL A 384 -14.89 7.48 -20.40
N THR A 385 -13.94 8.38 -20.64
CA THR A 385 -13.61 9.45 -19.69
C THR A 385 -14.80 10.37 -19.47
N PHE A 386 -15.51 10.78 -20.53
CA PHE A 386 -16.75 11.54 -20.39
C PHE A 386 -17.79 10.80 -19.56
N ASP A 387 -18.07 9.52 -19.87
CA ASP A 387 -19.02 8.72 -19.09
C ASP A 387 -18.59 8.61 -17.62
N THR A 388 -17.29 8.46 -17.37
CA THR A 388 -16.72 8.32 -16.03
C THR A 388 -16.85 9.62 -15.22
N LEU A 389 -16.62 10.78 -15.84
CA LEU A 389 -16.82 12.08 -15.20
C LEU A 389 -18.30 12.31 -14.84
N VAL A 390 -19.24 11.92 -15.72
CA VAL A 390 -20.68 11.95 -15.37
C VAL A 390 -20.99 10.99 -14.22
N ASN A 391 -20.46 9.78 -14.24
CA ASN A 391 -20.74 8.81 -13.19
C ASN A 391 -20.20 9.29 -11.83
N ALA A 392 -19.05 9.95 -11.82
CA ALA A 392 -18.50 10.55 -10.60
C ALA A 392 -19.40 11.69 -10.08
N SER A 393 -20.00 12.50 -10.96
CA SER A 393 -20.87 13.60 -10.56
C SER A 393 -22.21 13.16 -9.95
N LEU A 394 -22.69 11.94 -10.27
CA LEU A 394 -23.96 11.40 -9.73
C LEU A 394 -24.01 11.36 -8.20
N THR A 395 -22.85 11.22 -7.56
CA THR A 395 -22.73 11.13 -6.10
C THR A 395 -22.47 12.47 -5.41
N LEU A 396 -22.25 13.54 -6.18
CA LEU A 396 -21.90 14.85 -5.64
C LEU A 396 -23.15 15.67 -5.36
N THR A 397 -23.22 16.25 -4.16
CA THR A 397 -24.23 17.24 -3.79
C THR A 397 -23.75 18.68 -4.04
N ASN A 398 -22.44 18.90 -3.99
CA ASN A 398 -21.83 20.22 -4.14
C ASN A 398 -21.69 20.65 -5.60
N GLU A 399 -22.40 21.72 -5.97
CA GLU A 399 -22.42 22.30 -7.31
C GLU A 399 -21.04 22.83 -7.77
N SER A 400 -20.20 23.32 -6.86
CA SER A 400 -18.84 23.76 -7.23
C SER A 400 -17.99 22.58 -7.71
N ARG A 401 -18.08 21.43 -7.04
CA ARG A 401 -17.36 20.20 -7.40
C ARG A 401 -17.88 19.62 -8.70
N LYS A 402 -19.20 19.64 -8.95
CA LYS A 402 -19.80 19.30 -10.25
C LYS A 402 -19.29 20.21 -11.37
N ALA A 403 -19.21 21.52 -11.13
CA ALA A 403 -18.68 22.47 -12.10
C ALA A 403 -17.20 22.20 -12.44
N ARG A 404 -16.38 21.76 -11.46
CA ARG A 404 -15.00 21.34 -11.72
C ARG A 404 -14.91 20.09 -12.61
N LEU A 405 -15.79 19.11 -12.42
CA LEU A 405 -15.86 17.94 -13.32
C LEU A 405 -16.26 18.34 -14.73
N LYS A 406 -17.22 19.25 -14.86
CA LYS A 406 -17.63 19.80 -16.16
C LYS A 406 -16.45 20.48 -16.87
N LEU A 407 -15.75 21.36 -16.17
CA LEU A 407 -14.57 22.05 -16.68
C LEU A 407 -13.47 21.07 -17.14
N GLU A 408 -13.29 19.95 -16.45
CA GLU A 408 -12.33 18.93 -16.87
C GLU A 408 -12.75 18.23 -18.16
N GLY A 409 -14.06 18.01 -18.36
CA GLY A 409 -14.62 17.54 -19.63
C GLY A 409 -14.44 18.55 -20.77
N ASP A 410 -14.62 19.84 -20.49
CA ASP A 410 -14.41 20.93 -21.46
C ASP A 410 -12.94 20.96 -21.93
N ARG A 411 -12.00 20.84 -20.97
CA ARG A 411 -10.57 20.75 -21.28
C ARG A 411 -10.22 19.52 -22.10
N LEU A 412 -10.90 18.38 -21.85
CA LEU A 412 -10.66 17.14 -22.60
C LEU A 412 -11.10 17.28 -24.06
N ILE A 413 -12.27 17.87 -24.33
CA ILE A 413 -12.72 18.04 -25.72
C ILE A 413 -11.80 19.00 -26.50
N ASP A 414 -11.32 20.06 -25.85
CA ASP A 414 -10.41 21.02 -26.49
C ASP A 414 -9.10 20.32 -26.90
N GLN A 415 -8.51 19.50 -26.03
CA GLN A 415 -7.34 18.70 -26.39
C GLN A 415 -7.64 17.63 -27.44
N ALA A 416 -8.83 17.00 -27.39
CA ALA A 416 -9.21 15.98 -28.36
C ALA A 416 -9.38 16.56 -29.78
N ARG A 417 -9.84 17.81 -29.91
CA ARG A 417 -9.92 18.54 -31.19
C ARG A 417 -8.55 18.79 -31.82
N GLU A 418 -7.53 18.97 -31.01
CA GLU A 418 -6.15 19.12 -31.47
C GLU A 418 -5.53 17.76 -31.89
N ALA A 419 -5.88 16.68 -31.19
CA ALA A 419 -5.24 15.38 -31.33
C ALA A 419 -5.93 14.43 -32.33
N LEU A 420 -7.26 14.47 -32.44
CA LEU A 420 -8.05 13.54 -33.27
C LEU A 420 -8.52 14.19 -34.57
N ARG A 421 -8.80 13.36 -35.58
CA ARG A 421 -9.32 13.80 -36.89
C ARG A 421 -10.34 12.81 -37.44
N GLY A 422 -11.16 13.27 -38.39
CA GLY A 422 -12.11 12.43 -39.11
C GLY A 422 -13.20 11.84 -38.20
N PRO A 423 -13.70 10.61 -38.49
CA PRO A 423 -14.81 10.01 -37.74
C PRO A 423 -14.58 9.88 -36.23
N ALA A 424 -13.32 9.70 -35.83
CA ALA A 424 -12.97 9.60 -34.42
C ALA A 424 -13.26 10.89 -33.65
N LEU A 425 -12.97 12.05 -34.24
CA LEU A 425 -13.28 13.35 -33.64
C LEU A 425 -14.80 13.58 -33.57
N VAL A 426 -15.52 13.22 -34.64
CA VAL A 426 -16.99 13.35 -34.70
C VAL A 426 -17.67 12.57 -33.58
N ASP A 427 -17.23 11.33 -33.32
CA ASP A 427 -17.74 10.51 -32.21
C ASP A 427 -17.51 11.16 -30.85
N VAL A 428 -16.32 11.73 -30.64
CA VAL A 428 -15.92 12.37 -29.38
C VAL A 428 -16.71 13.66 -29.16
N GLU A 429 -16.89 14.48 -30.19
CA GLU A 429 -17.73 15.69 -30.13
C GLU A 429 -19.20 15.35 -29.83
N ALA A 430 -19.76 14.34 -30.51
CA ALA A 430 -21.12 13.87 -30.25
C ALA A 430 -21.28 13.36 -28.81
N ARG A 431 -20.25 12.70 -28.26
CA ARG A 431 -20.27 12.27 -26.86
C ARG A 431 -20.16 13.42 -25.89
N TYR A 432 -19.33 14.41 -26.19
CA TYR A 432 -19.20 15.61 -25.37
C TYR A 432 -20.53 16.37 -25.26
N VAL A 433 -21.30 16.48 -26.34
CA VAL A 433 -22.66 17.06 -26.28
C VAL A 433 -23.55 16.31 -25.29
N ARG A 434 -23.51 14.97 -25.29
CA ARG A 434 -24.27 14.15 -24.32
C ARG A 434 -23.74 14.32 -22.90
N PHE A 435 -22.43 14.46 -22.74
CA PHE A 435 -21.80 14.77 -21.45
C PHE A 435 -22.34 16.08 -20.88
N CYS A 436 -22.34 17.16 -21.65
CA CYS A 436 -22.87 18.45 -21.22
C CYS A 436 -24.36 18.35 -20.82
N GLN A 437 -25.19 17.70 -21.64
CA GLN A 437 -26.61 17.49 -21.34
C GLN A 437 -26.83 16.77 -20.01
N LYS A 438 -26.04 15.71 -19.75
CA LYS A 438 -26.14 14.96 -18.48
C LYS A 438 -25.60 15.73 -17.29
N MET A 439 -24.55 16.52 -17.46
CA MET A 439 -24.02 17.38 -16.40
C MET A 439 -25.03 18.48 -16.05
N ASP A 440 -25.67 19.10 -17.04
CA ASP A 440 -26.63 20.18 -16.84
C ASP A 440 -27.96 19.68 -16.24
N SER A 441 -28.43 18.49 -16.62
CA SER A 441 -29.66 17.92 -16.04
C SER A 441 -29.53 17.54 -14.56
N GLN A 442 -28.30 17.39 -14.06
CA GLN A 442 -28.00 17.11 -12.65
C GLN A 442 -27.93 18.36 -11.76
N VAL A 443 -28.03 19.56 -12.34
CA VAL A 443 -27.94 20.86 -11.64
C VAL A 443 -29.34 21.45 -11.37
N LEU A 444 -30.40 20.90 -11.97
CA LEU A 444 -31.76 21.40 -11.75
C LEU A 444 -32.25 21.10 -10.32
N PRO A 445 -32.82 22.08 -9.60
CA PRO A 445 -33.33 21.86 -8.25
C PRO A 445 -34.49 20.87 -8.30
N SER A 446 -34.45 19.87 -7.42
CA SER A 446 -35.66 19.16 -7.00
C SER A 446 -36.51 20.10 -6.15
N ASP A 447 -37.20 21.05 -6.80
CA ASP A 447 -38.35 21.68 -6.15
C ASP A 447 -39.40 20.57 -5.93
N PRO A 448 -39.86 20.33 -4.69
CA PRO A 448 -41.00 19.47 -4.49
C PRO A 448 -42.20 20.10 -5.22
N PRO A 449 -43.06 19.30 -5.88
CA PRO A 449 -44.27 19.84 -6.48
C PRO A 449 -45.08 20.56 -5.39
N ASP A 450 -45.44 21.81 -5.65
CA ASP A 450 -46.30 22.63 -4.80
C ASP A 450 -47.66 21.93 -4.66
N GLU A 451 -47.86 21.21 -3.55
CA GLU A 451 -49.11 20.51 -3.22
C GLU A 451 -50.32 21.46 -3.06
N ARG A 452 -50.14 22.78 -3.24
CA ARG A 452 -51.23 23.77 -3.15
C ARG A 452 -51.97 24.04 -4.45
N GLN A 453 -51.67 23.36 -5.56
CA GLN A 453 -52.42 23.55 -6.82
C GLN A 453 -53.54 22.51 -7.08
N PHE A 454 -53.78 21.56 -6.17
CA PHE A 454 -54.79 20.51 -6.37
C PHE A 454 -56.01 20.55 -5.42
N LEU A 455 -56.23 21.64 -4.67
CA LEU A 455 -57.40 21.76 -3.78
C LEU A 455 -58.50 22.73 -4.22
N ASP A 456 -58.38 23.39 -5.38
CA ASP A 456 -59.40 24.34 -5.89
C ASP A 456 -60.23 23.81 -7.07
N ALA A 457 -60.30 22.49 -7.27
CA ALA A 457 -61.10 21.90 -8.35
C ALA A 457 -61.86 20.65 -7.92
N GLU A 458 -62.72 20.76 -6.89
CA GLU A 458 -63.88 19.88 -6.72
C GLU A 458 -64.99 20.64 -5.97
N THR A 459 -65.73 21.43 -6.74
CA THR A 459 -67.19 21.61 -6.59
C THR A 459 -67.92 20.56 -7.42
#